data_AF-A0A848WRP9-F1
#
_entry.id   AF-A0A848WRP9-F1
#
_cell.length_a   1.000
_cell.length_b   1.000
_cell.length_c   1.000
_cell.angle_alpha   90.00
_cell.angle_beta   90.00
_cell.angle_gamma   90.00
#
_symmetry.space_group_name_H-M   'P 1'
#
loop_
_entity.id
_entity.type
_entity.pdbx_description
1 polymer ?
#
loop_
_entity_poly.entity_id
_entity_poly.type
_entity_poly.pdbx_seq_one_letter_code
_entity_poly.pdbx_strand_id
1 'polypeptide(L)'
;MFRKTTIAIILWITCLASAAAQERELRILPLDSHALPLKTVFDAGLRPRHVARLERVVCKIGKEDFAISVDDRAPIEIKAEWASFNVNANDEVTTFEARERNLYTLDEVLEIASAHLETLGIGTEKLAEWEARQRAGMEKAAKSSWPFIGAGNFSDGKWYGDRNMKAGVKIMSTYQEKAPFTLQYYAQWRSVLSMESIRREPIKPPAGYEHISMDPYPSSNDKPGQPARGVANEAPKSVRNDPLQKHEIGTKSAKPLLIVGLIGIMGVVVVVVLIFRSTRKRSDYQTRLNRKG
;
A
#
# COMPACT_ATOMS: atom_id res chain seq x y z
N MET A 1 -39.45 -2.31 -38.18
CA MET A 1 -38.98 -1.09 -37.50
C MET A 1 -38.11 -1.35 -36.25
N PHE A 2 -38.10 -2.55 -35.65
CA PHE A 2 -37.40 -2.83 -34.37
C PHE A 2 -35.89 -3.18 -34.45
N ARG A 3 -35.28 -3.28 -35.63
CA ARG A 3 -33.87 -3.72 -35.77
C ARG A 3 -32.82 -2.61 -35.57
N LYS A 4 -33.20 -1.33 -35.70
CA LYS A 4 -32.24 -0.21 -35.61
C LYS A 4 -31.95 0.23 -34.17
N THR A 5 -32.91 0.07 -33.26
CA THR A 5 -32.78 0.47 -31.85
C THR A 5 -31.92 -0.51 -31.04
N THR A 6 -31.92 -1.80 -31.36
CA THR A 6 -31.14 -2.81 -30.64
C THR A 6 -29.64 -2.71 -30.91
N ILE A 7 -29.25 -2.33 -32.14
CA ILE A 7 -27.83 -2.16 -32.52
C ILE A 7 -27.22 -0.95 -31.82
N ALA A 8 -27.98 0.14 -31.68
CA ALA A 8 -27.51 1.36 -31.00
C ALA A 8 -27.26 1.13 -29.49
N ILE A 9 -28.07 0.30 -28.83
CA ILE A 9 -27.91 -0.03 -27.40
C ILE A 9 -26.69 -0.92 -27.18
N ILE A 10 -26.44 -1.89 -28.06
CA ILE A 10 -25.25 -2.76 -27.97
C ILE A 10 -23.97 -1.94 -28.21
N LEU A 11 -23.97 -1.01 -29.17
CA LEU A 11 -22.84 -0.10 -29.41
C LEU A 11 -22.56 0.82 -28.22
N TRP A 12 -23.61 1.30 -27.54
CA TRP A 12 -23.47 2.13 -26.34
C TRP A 12 -22.90 1.36 -25.15
N ILE A 13 -23.32 0.10 -24.96
CA ILE A 13 -22.80 -0.76 -23.88
C ILE A 13 -21.34 -1.14 -24.13
N THR A 14 -20.92 -1.38 -25.38
CA THR A 14 -19.50 -1.64 -25.69
C THR A 14 -18.64 -0.38 -25.54
N CYS A 15 -19.16 0.82 -25.87
CA CYS A 15 -18.45 2.07 -25.58
C CYS A 15 -18.34 2.37 -24.07
N LEU A 16 -19.36 2.07 -23.27
CA LEU A 16 -19.32 2.22 -21.81
C LEU A 16 -18.40 1.20 -21.13
N ALA A 17 -18.30 -0.03 -21.66
CA ALA A 17 -17.35 -1.03 -21.19
C ALA A 17 -15.89 -0.67 -21.58
N SER A 18 -15.69 -0.09 -22.76
CA SER A 18 -14.37 0.35 -23.22
C SER A 18 -13.88 1.63 -22.51
N ALA A 19 -14.78 2.42 -21.92
CA ALA A 19 -14.42 3.56 -21.06
C ALA A 19 -14.15 3.15 -19.60
N ALA A 20 -14.59 1.96 -19.18
CA ALA A 20 -14.34 1.42 -17.83
C ALA A 20 -13.07 0.55 -17.75
N ALA A 21 -12.60 0.03 -18.87
CA ALA A 21 -11.29 -0.62 -19.00
C ALA A 21 -10.24 0.42 -19.38
N GLN A 22 -10.12 1.48 -18.59
CA GLN A 22 -8.91 2.30 -18.61
C GLN A 22 -7.85 1.46 -17.93
N GLU A 23 -7.11 0.71 -18.76
CA GLU A 23 -5.87 0.04 -18.41
C GLU A 23 -5.04 1.07 -17.65
N ARG A 24 -5.02 0.96 -16.32
CA ARG A 24 -4.23 1.86 -15.49
C ARG A 24 -2.79 1.58 -15.88
N GLU A 25 -2.21 2.49 -16.64
CA GLU A 25 -0.79 2.46 -16.96
C GLU A 25 -0.04 2.27 -15.63
N LEU A 26 0.59 1.11 -15.50
CA LEU A 26 1.25 0.71 -14.26
C LEU A 26 2.37 1.72 -13.99
N ARG A 27 2.27 2.45 -12.88
CA ARG A 27 3.30 3.40 -12.46
C ARG A 27 4.54 2.62 -12.05
N ILE A 28 5.60 2.67 -12.85
CA ILE A 28 6.85 1.98 -12.56
C ILE A 28 7.86 2.98 -12.00
N LEU A 29 8.36 2.71 -10.80
CA LEU A 29 9.48 3.41 -10.20
C LEU A 29 10.77 2.64 -10.53
N PRO A 30 11.62 3.13 -11.45
CA PRO A 30 12.91 2.52 -11.71
C PRO A 30 13.87 2.82 -10.55
N LEU A 31 14.41 1.77 -9.93
CA LEU A 31 15.43 1.79 -8.90
C LEU A 31 16.78 1.51 -9.56
N ASP A 32 17.41 2.57 -10.03
CA ASP A 32 18.75 2.52 -10.63
C ASP A 32 19.81 2.35 -9.53
N SER A 33 20.71 1.40 -9.72
CA SER A 33 21.76 1.09 -8.75
C SER A 33 22.82 2.17 -8.55
N HIS A 34 22.98 3.09 -9.49
CA HIS A 34 23.94 4.21 -9.38
C HIS A 34 23.41 5.32 -8.49
N ALA A 35 22.23 5.84 -8.81
CA ALA A 35 21.56 6.89 -8.05
C ALA A 35 20.07 6.94 -8.40
N LEU A 36 19.24 7.33 -7.44
CA LEU A 36 17.81 7.59 -7.69
C LEU A 36 17.50 9.07 -7.45
N PRO A 37 17.49 9.91 -8.50
CA PRO A 37 17.08 11.30 -8.37
C PRO A 37 15.65 11.42 -7.85
N LEU A 38 15.38 12.41 -7.00
CA LEU A 38 14.03 12.70 -6.50
C LEU A 38 13.05 12.91 -7.66
N LYS A 39 13.50 13.55 -8.75
CA LYS A 39 12.70 13.77 -9.96
C LYS A 39 12.11 12.48 -10.52
N THR A 40 12.86 11.38 -10.49
CA THR A 40 12.40 10.07 -10.98
C THR A 40 11.18 9.56 -10.22
N VAL A 41 11.06 9.85 -8.93
CA VAL A 41 9.88 9.50 -8.13
C VAL A 41 8.63 10.24 -8.64
N PHE A 42 8.77 11.52 -8.97
CA PHE A 42 7.67 12.33 -9.50
C PHE A 42 7.32 11.97 -10.95
N ASP A 43 8.34 11.70 -11.78
CA ASP A 43 8.22 11.25 -13.17
C ASP A 43 7.49 9.90 -13.25
N ALA A 44 7.69 9.02 -12.26
CA ALA A 44 6.91 7.77 -12.09
C ALA A 44 5.44 8.01 -11.72
N GLY A 45 5.00 9.27 -11.60
CA GLY A 45 3.61 9.63 -11.29
C GLY A 45 3.25 9.55 -9.81
N LEU A 46 4.22 9.30 -8.93
CA LEU A 46 4.01 9.25 -7.48
C LEU A 46 3.88 10.67 -6.92
N ARG A 47 3.17 10.82 -5.81
CA ARG A 47 2.94 12.12 -5.15
C ARG A 47 3.42 12.08 -3.70
N PRO A 48 4.74 12.21 -3.48
CA PRO A 48 5.32 12.12 -2.15
C PRO A 48 5.07 13.40 -1.37
N ARG A 49 4.70 13.26 -0.09
CA ARG A 49 4.49 14.35 0.86
C ARG A 49 5.54 14.28 1.98
N HIS A 50 5.85 15.41 2.63
CA HIS A 50 6.76 15.39 3.77
C HIS A 50 6.20 14.59 4.94
N VAL A 51 7.08 14.07 5.80
CA VAL A 51 6.69 13.66 7.14
C VAL A 51 6.84 14.86 8.08
N ALA A 52 5.78 15.18 8.83
CA ALA A 52 5.80 16.29 9.78
C ALA A 52 7.01 16.19 10.74
N ARG A 53 7.73 17.31 10.91
CA ARG A 53 8.99 17.47 11.66
C ARG A 53 10.22 16.78 11.07
N LEU A 54 10.09 16.10 9.93
CA LEU A 54 11.16 15.44 9.20
C LEU A 54 11.21 15.91 7.74
N GLU A 55 10.67 17.11 7.45
CA GLU A 55 10.49 17.67 6.10
C GLU A 55 11.81 17.86 5.34
N ARG A 56 12.93 17.82 6.06
CA ARG A 56 14.29 17.95 5.50
C ARG A 56 14.88 16.64 5.02
N VAL A 57 14.33 15.50 5.42
CA VAL A 57 14.97 14.20 5.22
C VAL A 57 13.99 13.17 4.67
N VAL A 58 12.76 13.11 5.18
CA VAL A 58 11.85 11.99 4.93
C VAL A 58 10.61 12.44 4.15
N CYS A 59 10.37 11.73 3.06
CA CYS A 59 9.13 11.79 2.31
C CYS A 59 8.36 10.47 2.45
N LYS A 60 7.05 10.54 2.33
CA LYS A 60 6.15 9.39 2.34
C LYS A 60 5.23 9.43 1.13
N ILE A 61 4.76 8.28 0.71
CA ILE A 61 3.71 8.07 -0.28
C ILE A 61 2.62 7.28 0.44
N GLY A 62 1.37 7.65 0.18
CA GLY A 62 0.21 7.10 0.87
C GLY A 62 -0.15 5.72 0.34
N LYS A 63 -1.43 5.38 0.43
CA LYS A 63 -1.97 4.16 -0.17
C LYS A 63 -2.05 4.35 -1.67
N GLU A 64 -1.09 3.79 -2.39
CA GLU A 64 -0.98 3.90 -3.84
C GLU A 64 -0.44 2.60 -4.41
N ASP A 65 -1.02 2.14 -5.52
CA ASP A 65 -0.55 0.94 -6.21
C ASP A 65 0.46 1.37 -7.28
N PHE A 66 1.64 0.76 -7.28
CA PHE A 66 2.72 1.03 -8.23
C PHE A 66 3.62 -0.21 -8.35
N ALA A 67 4.59 -0.19 -9.26
CA ALA A 67 5.60 -1.23 -9.37
C ALA A 67 7.01 -0.67 -9.19
N ILE A 68 7.94 -1.51 -8.78
CA ILE A 68 9.38 -1.20 -8.77
C ILE A 68 10.10 -2.06 -9.80
N SER A 69 11.09 -1.50 -10.47
CA SER A 69 12.04 -2.26 -11.30
C SER A 69 13.45 -1.95 -10.81
N VAL A 70 14.32 -2.95 -10.72
CA VAL A 70 15.72 -2.79 -10.24
C VAL A 70 16.66 -3.10 -11.39
N ASP A 71 17.48 -2.15 -11.83
CA ASP A 71 18.40 -2.29 -12.98
C ASP A 71 17.75 -3.03 -14.18
N ASP A 72 16.62 -2.52 -14.67
CA ASP A 72 15.84 -3.05 -15.80
C ASP A 72 15.29 -4.48 -15.64
N ARG A 73 15.28 -5.02 -14.41
CA ARG A 73 14.61 -6.29 -14.11
C ARG A 73 13.09 -6.17 -14.25
N ALA A 74 12.44 -7.32 -14.37
CA ALA A 74 10.99 -7.40 -14.43
C ALA A 74 10.35 -6.63 -13.25
N PRO A 75 9.32 -5.80 -13.51
CA PRO A 75 8.68 -5.03 -12.45
C PRO A 75 8.01 -5.92 -11.41
N ILE A 76 8.12 -5.53 -10.14
CA ILE A 76 7.38 -6.11 -9.02
C ILE A 76 6.25 -5.16 -8.67
N GLU A 77 5.01 -5.61 -8.85
CA GLU A 77 3.82 -4.84 -8.46
C GLU A 77 3.64 -4.82 -6.94
N ILE A 78 3.34 -3.63 -6.40
CA ILE A 78 3.19 -3.39 -4.97
C ILE A 78 1.84 -2.70 -4.74
N LYS A 79 0.95 -3.40 -4.03
CA LYS A 79 -0.28 -2.81 -3.47
C LYS A 79 0.05 -2.11 -2.16
N ALA A 80 0.67 -0.93 -2.23
CA ALA A 80 1.29 -0.32 -1.07
C ALA A 80 0.24 0.24 -0.09
N GLU A 81 0.42 -0.08 1.19
CA GLU A 81 -0.21 0.64 2.30
C GLU A 81 0.48 1.99 2.52
N TRP A 82 1.81 1.99 2.33
CA TRP A 82 2.64 3.19 2.28
C TRP A 82 3.97 2.87 1.61
N ALA A 83 4.62 3.91 1.09
CA ALA A 83 6.05 3.90 0.81
C ALA A 83 6.72 5.12 1.45
N SER A 84 8.00 5.05 1.77
CA SER A 84 8.77 6.16 2.31
C SER A 84 10.19 6.12 1.83
N PHE A 85 10.79 7.30 1.72
CA PHE A 85 12.17 7.41 1.30
C PHE A 85 12.87 8.60 1.95
N ASN A 86 14.20 8.50 2.04
CA ASN A 86 15.04 9.57 2.54
C ASN A 86 15.74 10.27 1.39
N VAL A 87 15.88 11.59 1.45
CA VAL A 87 16.53 12.40 0.42
C VAL A 87 17.73 13.14 1.00
N ASN A 88 18.88 13.08 0.33
CA ASN A 88 20.09 13.81 0.71
C ASN A 88 20.07 15.27 0.22
N ALA A 89 21.13 16.05 0.51
CA ALA A 89 21.24 17.44 0.06
C ALA A 89 21.24 17.65 -1.48
N ASN A 90 21.58 16.62 -2.25
CA ASN A 90 21.67 16.64 -3.72
C ASN A 90 20.36 16.24 -4.42
N ASP A 91 19.25 16.15 -3.67
CA ASP A 91 17.98 15.65 -4.19
C ASP A 91 18.04 14.20 -4.69
N GLU A 92 18.89 13.37 -4.08
CA GLU A 92 18.95 11.93 -4.36
C GLU A 92 18.32 11.13 -3.24
N VAL A 93 17.57 10.10 -3.62
CA VAL A 93 17.00 9.11 -2.71
C VAL A 93 18.13 8.21 -2.18
N THR A 94 18.20 8.08 -0.86
CA THR A 94 19.24 7.29 -0.17
C THR A 94 18.70 5.99 0.41
N THR A 95 17.42 5.97 0.76
CA THR A 95 16.69 4.78 1.19
C THR A 95 15.29 4.84 0.62
N PHE A 96 14.75 3.70 0.23
CA PHE A 96 13.38 3.52 -0.17
C PHE A 96 12.82 2.29 0.54
N GLU A 97 11.60 2.41 1.05
CA GLU A 97 10.86 1.29 1.62
C GLU A 97 9.40 1.37 1.19
N ALA A 98 8.79 0.23 0.87
CA ALA A 98 7.37 0.13 0.55
C ALA A 98 6.76 -1.07 1.24
N ARG A 99 5.68 -0.88 1.99
CA ARG A 99 4.96 -1.95 2.69
C ARG A 99 3.65 -2.24 1.99
N GLU A 100 3.35 -3.51 1.78
CA GLU A 100 2.07 -3.93 1.23
C GLU A 100 0.91 -3.75 2.21
N ARG A 101 -0.28 -3.53 1.64
CA ARG A 101 -1.56 -3.50 2.36
C ARG A 101 -2.14 -4.89 2.58
N ASN A 102 -1.80 -5.83 1.71
CA ASN A 102 -2.30 -7.20 1.80
C ASN A 102 -1.67 -7.91 3.00
N LEU A 103 -2.46 -8.82 3.55
CA LEU A 103 -2.03 -9.73 4.59
C LEU A 103 -2.10 -11.14 4.05
N TYR A 104 -1.14 -11.96 4.44
CA TYR A 104 -0.91 -13.28 3.88
C TYR A 104 -0.80 -14.33 4.99
N THR A 105 -1.24 -15.53 4.68
CA THR A 105 -0.85 -16.75 5.39
C THR A 105 0.64 -17.03 5.18
N LEU A 106 1.19 -18.00 5.91
CA LEU A 106 2.60 -18.40 5.73
C LEU A 106 2.85 -18.91 4.31
N ASP A 107 1.99 -19.77 3.79
CA ASP A 107 2.19 -20.40 2.47
C ASP A 107 2.11 -19.36 1.35
N GLU A 108 1.12 -18.45 1.40
CA GLU A 108 0.97 -17.37 0.42
C GLU A 108 2.18 -16.41 0.44
N VAL A 109 2.66 -16.03 1.63
CA VAL A 109 3.78 -15.08 1.70
C VAL A 109 5.09 -15.70 1.22
N LEU A 110 5.29 -16.99 1.42
CA LEU A 110 6.47 -17.71 0.93
C LEU A 110 6.47 -17.82 -0.59
N GLU A 111 5.33 -18.14 -1.20
CA GLU A 111 5.19 -18.19 -2.66
C GLU A 111 5.54 -16.85 -3.29
N ILE A 112 4.92 -15.77 -2.79
CA ILE A 112 5.13 -14.41 -3.33
C ILE A 112 6.57 -13.95 -3.07
N ALA A 113 7.10 -14.16 -1.85
CA ALA A 113 8.46 -13.77 -1.52
C ALA A 113 9.49 -14.52 -2.38
N SER A 114 9.29 -15.81 -2.65
CA SER A 114 10.18 -16.60 -3.52
C SER A 114 10.22 -16.01 -4.93
N ALA A 115 9.06 -15.77 -5.53
CA ALA A 115 8.97 -15.19 -6.87
C ALA A 115 9.63 -13.80 -6.97
N HIS A 116 9.46 -12.97 -5.93
CA HIS A 116 10.05 -11.63 -5.91
C HIS A 116 11.56 -11.66 -5.65
N LEU A 117 12.06 -12.57 -4.80
CA LEU A 117 13.50 -12.79 -4.62
C LEU A 117 14.15 -13.26 -5.92
N GLU A 118 13.52 -14.20 -6.64
CA GLU A 118 13.98 -14.68 -7.94
C GLU A 118 14.00 -13.58 -9.00
N THR A 119 12.98 -12.73 -9.05
CA THR A 119 12.92 -11.55 -9.93
C THR A 119 14.12 -10.61 -9.69
N LEU A 120 14.49 -10.45 -8.42
CA LEU A 120 15.67 -9.70 -7.99
C LEU A 120 16.98 -10.49 -8.17
N GLY A 121 16.93 -11.76 -8.57
CA GLY A 121 18.10 -12.62 -8.71
C GLY A 121 18.80 -12.87 -7.36
N ILE A 122 18.01 -13.00 -6.30
CA ILE A 122 18.40 -13.35 -4.93
C ILE A 122 18.04 -14.83 -4.70
N GLY A 123 18.97 -15.62 -4.15
CA GLY A 123 18.70 -17.02 -3.79
C GLY A 123 17.68 -17.15 -2.66
N THR A 124 16.98 -18.29 -2.63
CA THR A 124 15.86 -18.56 -1.69
C THR A 124 16.26 -19.44 -0.52
N GLU A 125 17.55 -19.76 -0.35
CA GLU A 125 18.04 -20.67 0.69
C GLU A 125 17.72 -20.14 2.09
N LYS A 126 17.94 -18.83 2.32
CA LYS A 126 17.59 -18.18 3.59
C LYS A 126 16.10 -18.14 3.85
N LEU A 127 15.28 -18.09 2.80
CA LEU A 127 13.82 -18.12 2.92
C LEU A 127 13.37 -19.51 3.40
N ALA A 128 13.94 -20.58 2.84
CA ALA A 128 13.65 -21.95 3.27
C ALA A 128 14.08 -22.20 4.74
N GLU A 129 15.25 -21.72 5.16
CA GLU A 129 15.68 -21.79 6.57
C GLU A 129 14.75 -21.00 7.50
N TRP A 130 14.22 -19.87 7.03
CA TRP A 130 13.27 -19.07 7.79
C TRP A 130 11.91 -19.77 7.88
N GLU A 131 11.41 -20.33 6.77
CA GLU A 131 10.18 -21.13 6.73
C GLU A 131 10.21 -22.27 7.75
N ALA A 132 11.28 -23.07 7.76
CA ALA A 132 11.41 -24.20 8.69
C ALA A 132 11.29 -23.73 10.16
N ARG A 133 11.89 -22.58 10.49
CA ARG A 133 11.78 -21.96 11.81
C ARG A 133 10.37 -21.47 12.11
N GLN A 134 9.69 -20.87 11.14
CA GLN A 134 8.30 -20.44 11.31
C GLN A 134 7.38 -21.61 11.57
N ARG A 135 7.45 -22.67 10.75
CA ARG A 135 6.59 -23.85 10.90
C ARG A 135 6.78 -24.53 12.25
N ALA A 136 8.04 -24.71 12.69
CA ALA A 136 8.34 -25.24 14.02
C ALA A 136 7.79 -24.35 15.15
N GLY A 137 7.90 -23.03 15.00
CA GLY A 137 7.34 -22.06 15.94
C GLY A 137 5.82 -22.13 16.03
N MET A 138 5.13 -22.21 14.89
CA MET A 138 3.67 -22.32 14.81
C MET A 138 3.16 -23.65 15.37
N GLU A 139 3.86 -24.77 15.15
CA GLU A 139 3.49 -26.05 15.74
C GLU A 139 3.60 -26.03 17.28
N LYS A 140 4.68 -25.42 17.81
CA LYS A 140 4.86 -25.23 19.25
C LYS A 140 3.77 -24.33 19.84
N ALA A 141 3.40 -23.28 19.12
CA ALA A 141 2.34 -22.36 19.51
C ALA A 141 0.97 -23.03 19.60
N ALA A 142 0.63 -23.89 18.64
CA ALA A 142 -0.64 -24.61 18.63
C ALA A 142 -0.81 -25.53 19.87
N LYS A 143 0.30 -25.96 20.47
CA LYS A 143 0.34 -26.77 21.71
C LYS A 143 0.38 -25.91 22.98
N SER A 144 0.41 -24.58 22.86
CA SER A 144 0.48 -23.61 23.96
C SER A 144 -0.83 -22.84 24.11
N SER A 145 -1.18 -22.46 25.34
CA SER A 145 -2.30 -21.53 25.60
C SER A 145 -1.97 -20.07 25.25
N TRP A 146 -0.71 -19.78 24.92
CA TRP A 146 -0.28 -18.45 24.49
C TRP A 146 -0.44 -18.28 22.98
N PRO A 147 -1.16 -17.26 22.50
CA PRO A 147 -1.25 -16.94 21.08
C PRO A 147 0.13 -16.45 20.63
N PHE A 148 0.91 -17.34 20.06
CA PHE A 148 2.22 -16.99 19.51
C PHE A 148 2.04 -16.09 18.30
N ILE A 149 2.70 -14.94 18.33
CA ILE A 149 2.89 -14.07 17.18
C ILE A 149 4.27 -14.44 16.62
N GLY A 150 4.30 -14.84 15.33
CA GLY A 150 5.37 -15.58 14.66
C GLY A 150 6.82 -15.25 15.01
N ALA A 151 7.70 -16.25 14.82
CA ALA A 151 9.13 -16.06 14.90
C ALA A 151 9.53 -14.91 13.96
N GLY A 152 10.57 -14.16 14.32
CA GLY A 152 10.84 -12.82 13.79
C GLY A 152 10.84 -12.63 12.27
N ASN A 153 10.90 -11.36 11.86
CA ASN A 153 10.86 -10.96 10.45
C ASN A 153 11.94 -11.64 9.59
N PHE A 154 11.62 -11.93 8.33
CA PHE A 154 12.59 -12.28 7.31
C PHE A 154 13.08 -11.03 6.60
N SER A 155 14.34 -11.00 6.19
CA SER A 155 14.88 -9.97 5.31
C SER A 155 16.03 -10.56 4.53
N ASP A 156 15.99 -10.45 3.20
CA ASP A 156 17.16 -10.69 2.36
C ASP A 156 17.28 -9.64 1.27
N GLY A 157 18.46 -9.50 0.68
CA GLY A 157 18.73 -8.51 -0.33
C GLY A 157 20.11 -8.67 -0.95
N LYS A 158 20.24 -8.16 -2.17
CA LYS A 158 21.44 -8.23 -2.99
C LYS A 158 21.96 -6.85 -3.32
N TRP A 159 23.28 -6.79 -3.51
CA TRP A 159 23.96 -5.59 -3.98
C TRP A 159 23.95 -5.53 -5.51
N TYR A 160 23.67 -4.35 -6.04
CA TYR A 160 23.57 -3.98 -7.44
C TYR A 160 24.55 -2.84 -7.79
N GLY A 161 24.82 -2.66 -9.08
CA GLY A 161 25.72 -1.62 -9.65
C GLY A 161 26.98 -1.37 -8.84
N ASP A 162 28.04 -2.19 -9.02
CA ASP A 162 29.31 -2.10 -8.26
C ASP A 162 29.14 -2.02 -6.73
N ARG A 163 28.04 -2.59 -6.21
CA ARG A 163 27.64 -2.55 -4.80
C ARG A 163 27.31 -1.14 -4.31
N ASN A 164 26.71 -0.33 -5.18
CA ASN A 164 26.20 1.01 -4.85
C ASN A 164 24.80 0.95 -4.26
N MET A 165 23.96 -0.01 -4.63
CA MET A 165 22.61 -0.16 -4.06
C MET A 165 22.39 -1.57 -3.53
N LYS A 166 21.80 -1.69 -2.34
CA LYS A 166 21.25 -2.94 -1.82
C LYS A 166 19.73 -2.92 -1.90
N ALA A 167 19.12 -3.87 -2.60
CA ALA A 167 17.67 -4.00 -2.68
C ALA A 167 17.20 -5.42 -2.34
N GLY A 168 15.97 -5.54 -1.83
CA GLY A 168 15.45 -6.83 -1.40
C GLY A 168 14.03 -6.82 -0.84
N VAL A 169 13.67 -7.95 -0.25
CA VAL A 169 12.34 -8.26 0.26
C VAL A 169 12.42 -8.59 1.76
N LYS A 170 11.43 -8.14 2.51
CA LYS A 170 11.20 -8.42 3.93
C LYS A 170 9.83 -9.06 4.11
N ILE A 171 9.74 -10.09 4.94
CA ILE A 171 8.46 -10.60 5.46
C ILE A 171 8.33 -10.11 6.88
N MET A 172 7.25 -9.36 7.14
CA MET A 172 6.97 -8.75 8.42
C MET A 172 5.80 -9.45 9.09
N SER A 173 5.97 -9.80 10.36
CA SER A 173 4.87 -10.32 11.19
C SER A 173 3.93 -9.20 11.63
N THR A 174 2.65 -9.53 11.76
CA THR A 174 1.57 -8.64 12.19
C THR A 174 0.77 -9.31 13.32
N TYR A 175 -0.16 -8.56 13.91
CA TYR A 175 -1.01 -9.05 15.01
C TYR A 175 -2.26 -9.82 14.54
N GLN A 176 -2.36 -10.14 13.25
CA GLN A 176 -3.54 -10.78 12.67
C GLN A 176 -3.41 -12.30 12.70
N GLU A 177 -4.30 -12.99 13.40
CA GLU A 177 -4.17 -14.44 13.62
C GLU A 177 -4.25 -15.27 12.33
N LYS A 178 -5.15 -14.91 11.41
CA LYS A 178 -5.41 -15.70 10.19
C LYS A 178 -4.46 -15.42 9.04
N ALA A 179 -3.91 -14.22 8.99
CA ALA A 179 -3.00 -13.76 7.94
C ALA A 179 -1.90 -12.89 8.59
N PRO A 180 -0.97 -13.52 9.34
CA PRO A 180 -0.06 -12.79 10.19
C PRO A 180 1.08 -12.12 9.42
N PHE A 181 1.20 -12.28 8.10
CA PHE A 181 2.35 -11.78 7.36
C PHE A 181 1.99 -10.67 6.37
N THR A 182 2.94 -9.77 6.13
CA THR A 182 2.89 -8.76 5.07
C THR A 182 4.27 -8.63 4.45
N LEU A 183 4.31 -8.24 3.18
CA LEU A 183 5.57 -7.98 2.49
C LEU A 183 5.98 -6.51 2.62
N GLN A 184 7.29 -6.31 2.66
CA GLN A 184 7.92 -4.99 2.56
C GLN A 184 9.12 -5.09 1.62
N TYR A 185 9.24 -4.12 0.72
CA TYR A 185 10.35 -3.97 -0.21
C TYR A 185 11.26 -2.86 0.26
N TYR A 186 12.55 -2.99 0.02
CA TYR A 186 13.50 -1.95 0.37
C TYR A 186 14.61 -1.82 -0.67
N ALA A 187 15.12 -0.61 -0.80
CA ALA A 187 16.37 -0.29 -1.49
C ALA A 187 17.16 0.73 -0.67
N GLN A 188 18.47 0.57 -0.63
CA GLN A 188 19.38 1.47 0.08
C GLN A 188 20.62 1.71 -0.77
N TRP A 189 20.86 2.97 -1.07
CA TRP A 189 22.06 3.42 -1.77
C TRP A 189 23.18 3.67 -0.76
N ARG A 190 24.40 3.40 -1.19
CA ARG A 190 25.61 3.70 -0.44
C ARG A 190 25.82 5.20 -0.46
N SER A 191 25.33 5.88 0.58
CA SER A 191 25.57 7.32 0.72
C SER A 191 27.05 7.56 0.99
N VAL A 192 27.67 8.46 0.22
CA VAL A 192 28.92 9.09 0.64
C VAL A 192 28.56 10.04 1.78
N LEU A 193 28.85 9.64 3.02
CA LEU A 193 28.64 10.48 4.21
C LEU A 193 29.70 11.58 4.23
N SER A 194 29.52 12.66 3.47
CA SER A 194 30.19 13.93 3.75
C SER A 194 29.31 14.78 4.66
N MET A 195 29.89 15.61 5.53
CA MET A 195 29.12 16.56 6.36
C MET A 195 28.28 17.55 5.52
N GLU A 196 28.63 17.73 4.24
CA GLU A 196 27.89 18.53 3.27
C GLU A 196 26.56 17.88 2.81
N SER A 197 26.38 16.58 3.06
CA SER A 197 25.15 15.85 2.71
C SER A 197 23.94 16.16 3.61
N ILE A 198 24.15 16.90 4.71
CA ILE A 198 23.09 17.26 5.66
C ILE A 198 22.25 18.42 5.10
N ARG A 199 21.05 18.09 4.66
CA ARG A 199 20.06 19.05 4.17
C ARG A 199 19.57 19.99 5.28
N ARG A 200 19.65 21.31 5.01
CA ARG A 200 19.22 22.37 5.95
C ARG A 200 17.80 22.88 5.69
N GLU A 201 17.37 22.86 4.43
CA GLU A 201 16.04 23.32 4.01
C GLU A 201 15.08 22.13 3.83
N PRO A 202 13.76 22.34 3.94
CA PRO A 202 12.79 21.33 3.55
C PRO A 202 13.01 20.86 2.10
N ILE A 203 12.71 19.59 1.83
CA ILE A 203 12.79 19.03 0.48
C ILE A 203 11.77 19.77 -0.40
N LYS A 204 12.19 20.31 -1.55
CA LYS A 204 11.29 20.99 -2.48
C LYS A 204 10.85 20.01 -3.57
N PRO A 205 9.66 20.17 -4.16
CA PRO A 205 9.35 19.44 -5.39
C PRO A 205 10.36 19.82 -6.48
N PRO A 206 10.74 18.88 -7.37
CA PRO A 206 11.56 19.20 -8.54
C PRO A 206 10.85 20.22 -9.44
N ALA A 207 11.63 20.96 -10.23
CA ALA A 207 11.09 21.92 -11.18
C ALA A 207 10.08 21.25 -12.14
N GLY A 208 8.92 21.90 -12.33
CA GLY A 208 7.82 21.38 -13.13
C GLY A 208 6.74 20.61 -12.36
N TYR A 209 6.89 20.42 -11.05
CA TYR A 209 5.90 19.75 -10.19
C TYR A 209 5.22 20.70 -9.20
N GLU A 210 3.94 20.46 -8.91
CA GLU A 210 3.15 21.27 -7.98
C GLU A 210 3.62 21.12 -6.53
N HIS A 211 3.74 22.26 -5.82
CA HIS A 211 4.13 22.32 -4.41
C HIS A 211 3.19 21.57 -3.46
N ILE A 212 1.89 21.50 -3.78
CA ILE A 212 0.87 20.81 -2.97
C ILE A 212 1.25 19.34 -2.74
N SER A 213 1.96 18.73 -3.69
CA SER A 213 2.40 17.34 -3.58
C SER A 213 3.28 17.11 -2.35
N MET A 214 4.05 18.11 -1.92
CA MET A 214 5.00 17.99 -0.80
C MET A 214 4.39 18.38 0.56
N ASP A 215 3.14 18.86 0.62
CA ASP A 215 2.51 19.28 1.88
C ASP A 215 2.65 18.21 2.97
N PRO A 216 2.96 18.58 4.23
CA PRO A 216 3.19 17.60 5.28
C PRO A 216 2.06 16.58 5.39
N TYR A 217 2.40 15.31 5.55
CA TYR A 217 1.46 14.29 6.00
C TYR A 217 0.93 14.71 7.36
N PRO A 218 -0.40 14.67 7.58
CA PRO A 218 -0.97 14.92 8.89
C PRO A 218 -0.32 13.97 9.90
N SER A 219 0.23 14.52 10.98
CA SER A 219 0.72 13.70 12.08
C SER A 219 -0.48 13.01 12.74
N SER A 220 -0.30 11.81 13.29
CA SER A 220 -1.31 11.19 14.16
C SER A 220 -1.64 12.04 15.40
N ASN A 221 -0.77 12.99 15.75
CA ASN A 221 -0.98 13.95 16.83
C ASN A 221 -1.72 15.22 16.37
N ASP A 222 -1.86 15.44 15.07
CA ASP A 222 -2.59 16.57 14.50
C ASP A 222 -4.08 16.20 14.45
N LYS A 223 -4.76 16.32 15.60
CA LYS A 223 -6.22 16.32 15.60
C LYS A 223 -6.69 17.57 14.84
N PRO A 224 -7.64 17.48 13.90
CA PRO A 224 -8.18 18.65 13.22
C PRO A 224 -8.84 19.55 14.27
N GLY A 225 -8.24 20.73 14.52
CA GLY A 225 -8.77 21.72 15.45
C GLY A 225 -7.77 22.28 16.48
N GLN A 226 -6.51 21.84 16.53
CA GLN A 226 -5.49 22.54 17.32
C GLN A 226 -4.69 23.53 16.46
N PRO A 227 -4.64 24.83 16.83
CA PRO A 227 -3.80 25.78 16.12
C PRO A 227 -2.33 25.36 16.27
N ALA A 228 -1.57 25.52 15.18
CA ALA A 228 -0.14 25.25 15.12
C ALA A 228 0.56 25.92 16.30
N ARG A 229 1.16 25.11 17.19
CA ARG A 229 1.92 25.62 18.33
C ARG A 229 3.22 26.20 17.77
N GLY A 230 3.26 27.53 17.69
CA GLY A 230 4.41 28.31 17.28
C GLY A 230 5.67 27.88 18.04
N VAL A 231 6.77 27.91 17.30
CA VAL A 231 8.14 27.71 17.78
C VAL A 231 8.40 28.70 18.91
N ALA A 232 8.63 28.19 20.11
CA ALA A 232 9.28 28.92 21.18
C ALA A 232 10.32 28.01 21.83
N ASN A 233 11.58 28.40 21.68
CA ASN A 233 12.71 27.85 22.40
C ASN A 233 12.46 27.96 23.91
N GLU A 234 12.66 26.87 24.64
CA GLU A 234 13.37 26.78 25.93
C GLU A 234 13.02 25.44 26.62
N ALA A 235 14.05 24.76 27.11
CA ALA A 235 13.96 23.61 28.00
C ALA A 235 14.57 23.98 29.37
N PRO A 236 14.49 23.14 30.40
CA PRO A 236 13.28 22.64 31.08
C PRO A 236 13.36 22.90 32.60
N LYS A 237 12.24 22.91 33.34
CA LYS A 237 12.27 22.79 34.81
C LYS A 237 11.21 21.83 35.36
N SER A 238 11.74 20.75 35.94
CA SER A 238 11.35 19.98 37.14
C SER A 238 9.87 19.69 37.47
N VAL A 239 9.52 18.41 37.31
CA VAL A 239 8.93 17.47 38.30
C VAL A 239 8.23 18.05 39.55
N ARG A 240 6.92 17.78 39.68
CA ARG A 240 6.28 17.29 40.92
C ARG A 240 4.91 16.63 40.63
N ASN A 241 4.69 15.46 41.24
CA ASN A 241 3.49 14.59 41.27
C ASN A 241 2.26 15.32 41.87
N ASP A 242 0.98 14.93 41.84
CA ASP A 242 0.14 13.71 41.65
C ASP A 242 -1.34 14.24 41.60
N PRO A 243 -2.45 13.48 41.75
CA PRO A 243 -3.01 12.36 40.98
C PRO A 243 -4.50 12.61 40.53
N LEU A 244 -5.10 11.62 39.84
CA LEU A 244 -6.55 11.31 39.78
C LEU A 244 -7.58 12.42 39.43
N GLN A 245 -8.09 12.38 38.20
CA GLN A 245 -9.52 12.69 37.94
C GLN A 245 -10.18 11.63 37.04
N LYS A 246 -11.14 10.93 37.64
CA LYS A 246 -12.25 10.20 37.00
C LYS A 246 -13.31 11.20 36.50
N HIS A 247 -14.29 10.66 35.75
CA HIS A 247 -15.42 11.29 35.04
C HIS A 247 -15.08 11.60 33.57
N GLU A 248 -15.90 11.28 32.56
CA GLU A 248 -17.23 10.70 32.54
C GLU A 248 -17.56 10.19 31.13
N ILE A 249 -18.53 9.29 31.07
CA ILE A 249 -19.14 8.73 29.85
C ILE A 249 -19.84 9.84 29.08
N GLY A 250 -19.49 10.01 27.81
CA GLY A 250 -20.16 10.91 26.88
C GLY A 250 -20.37 10.24 25.52
N THR A 251 -21.29 9.28 25.47
CA THR A 251 -21.82 8.71 24.23
C THR A 251 -22.63 9.76 23.48
N LYS A 252 -22.09 10.31 22.38
CA LYS A 252 -22.90 11.01 21.38
C LYS A 252 -22.77 10.34 20.02
N SER A 253 -23.84 9.58 19.76
CA SER A 253 -24.31 9.04 18.50
C SER A 253 -24.22 10.04 17.35
N ALA A 254 -23.64 9.62 16.24
CA ALA A 254 -23.74 10.31 14.96
C ALA A 254 -23.59 9.33 13.78
N LYS A 255 -24.47 8.32 13.64
CA LYS A 255 -24.69 7.63 12.35
C LYS A 255 -26.12 7.07 12.22
N PRO A 256 -27.08 7.83 11.65
CA PRO A 256 -28.29 7.25 11.05
C PRO A 256 -28.32 7.28 9.51
N LEU A 257 -27.38 7.93 8.81
CA LEU A 257 -27.46 8.11 7.35
C LEU A 257 -26.83 6.99 6.49
N LEU A 258 -25.87 6.23 7.00
CA LEU A 258 -25.24 5.14 6.23
C LEU A 258 -26.06 3.85 6.18
N ILE A 259 -26.92 3.62 7.17
CA ILE A 259 -27.73 2.38 7.24
C ILE A 259 -28.89 2.43 6.23
N VAL A 260 -29.47 3.61 5.98
CA VAL A 260 -30.55 3.79 4.99
C VAL A 260 -30.03 3.56 3.55
N GLY A 261 -28.80 3.99 3.26
CA GLY A 261 -28.18 3.77 1.94
C GLY A 261 -27.93 2.30 1.61
N LEU A 262 -27.49 1.50 2.59
CA LEU A 262 -27.23 0.07 2.41
C LEU A 262 -28.51 -0.75 2.18
N ILE A 263 -29.62 -0.37 2.83
CA ILE A 263 -30.93 -1.03 2.65
C ILE A 263 -31.48 -0.76 1.24
N GLY A 264 -31.31 0.46 0.71
CA GLY A 264 -31.71 0.80 -0.65
C GLY A 264 -30.98 -0.01 -1.72
N ILE A 265 -29.65 -0.17 -1.59
CA ILE A 265 -28.82 -0.93 -2.55
C ILE A 265 -29.21 -2.42 -2.53
N MET A 266 -29.41 -3.00 -1.35
CA MET A 266 -29.85 -4.40 -1.22
C MET A 266 -31.23 -4.64 -1.86
N GLY A 267 -32.17 -3.70 -1.72
CA GLY A 267 -33.48 -3.77 -2.36
C GLY A 267 -33.39 -3.83 -3.89
N VAL A 268 -32.55 -2.98 -4.48
CA VAL A 268 -32.34 -2.95 -5.94
C VAL A 268 -31.71 -4.25 -6.45
N VAL A 269 -30.72 -4.79 -5.74
CA VAL A 269 -30.06 -6.07 -6.11
C VAL A 269 -31.07 -7.22 -6.10
N VAL A 270 -31.94 -7.30 -5.10
CA VAL A 270 -32.98 -8.34 -5.01
C VAL A 270 -33.96 -8.23 -6.17
N VAL A 271 -34.42 -7.02 -6.52
CA VAL A 271 -35.34 -6.80 -7.65
C VAL A 271 -34.69 -7.22 -8.98
N VAL A 272 -33.43 -6.86 -9.21
CA VAL A 272 -32.69 -7.26 -10.41
C VAL A 272 -32.57 -8.77 -10.52
N VAL A 273 -32.22 -9.46 -9.42
CA VAL A 273 -32.14 -10.93 -9.40
C VAL A 273 -33.49 -11.59 -9.67
N LEU A 274 -34.58 -11.04 -9.12
CA LEU A 274 -35.94 -11.55 -9.36
C LEU A 274 -36.37 -11.37 -10.81
N ILE A 275 -36.12 -10.20 -11.40
CA ILE A 275 -36.39 -9.94 -12.82
C ILE A 275 -35.59 -10.94 -13.68
N PHE A 276 -34.30 -11.11 -13.41
CA PHE A 276 -33.44 -12.02 -14.16
C PHE A 276 -33.86 -13.50 -14.05
N ARG A 277 -34.31 -13.94 -12.86
CA ARG A 277 -34.89 -15.30 -12.72
C ARG A 277 -36.21 -15.45 -13.46
N SER A 278 -37.04 -14.41 -13.48
CA SER A 278 -38.34 -14.44 -14.17
C SER A 278 -38.18 -14.52 -15.70
N THR A 279 -37.21 -13.81 -16.27
CA THR A 279 -36.92 -13.83 -17.70
C THR A 279 -36.31 -15.16 -18.12
N ARG A 280 -35.43 -15.74 -17.31
CA ARG A 280 -34.84 -17.07 -17.57
C ARG A 280 -35.90 -18.17 -17.59
N LYS A 281 -36.86 -18.16 -16.65
CA LYS A 281 -37.98 -19.12 -16.68
C LYS A 281 -38.83 -18.99 -17.94
N ARG A 282 -39.12 -17.77 -18.42
CA ARG A 282 -39.89 -17.58 -19.66
C ARG A 282 -39.16 -18.12 -20.89
N SER A 283 -37.83 -18.00 -20.94
CA SER A 283 -37.02 -18.58 -22.01
C SER A 283 -37.18 -20.11 -22.06
N ASP A 284 -37.07 -20.79 -20.91
CA ASP A 284 -37.17 -22.26 -20.83
C ASP A 284 -38.56 -22.79 -21.19
N TYR A 285 -39.62 -22.02 -20.92
CA TYR A 285 -40.99 -22.39 -21.31
C TYR A 285 -41.19 -22.31 -22.83
N GLN A 286 -40.63 -21.30 -23.50
CA GLN A 286 -40.73 -21.18 -24.96
C GLN A 286 -39.95 -22.27 -25.70
N THR A 287 -38.77 -22.66 -25.21
CA THR A 287 -38.00 -23.77 -25.81
C THR A 287 -38.69 -25.12 -25.65
N ARG A 288 -39.52 -25.30 -24.61
CA ARG A 288 -40.29 -26.55 -24.41
C ARG A 288 -41.55 -26.62 -25.27
N LEU A 289 -42.18 -25.48 -25.56
CA LEU A 289 -43.35 -25.41 -26.45
C LEU A 289 -42.98 -25.66 -27.92
N ASN A 290 -41.84 -25.15 -28.39
CA ASN A 290 -41.35 -25.39 -29.77
C ASN A 290 -40.81 -26.81 -30.02
N ARG A 291 -40.73 -27.66 -29.00
CA ARG A 291 -40.31 -29.08 -29.14
C ARG A 291 -41.49 -30.05 -29.30
N LYS A 292 -42.73 -29.57 -29.20
CA LYS A 292 -43.95 -30.40 -29.19
C LYS A 292 -44.95 -30.09 -30.32
N GLY A 293 -44.62 -29.18 -31.22
CA GLY A 293 -45.33 -28.97 -32.49
C GLY A 293 -44.39 -29.29 -33.64
#